data_AF-S7WM00-F1
#
_entry.id   AF-S7WM00-F1
#
_cell.length_a   1.000
_cell.length_b   1.000
_cell.length_c   1.000
_cell.angle_alpha   90.00
_cell.angle_beta   90.00
_cell.angle_gamma   90.00
#
_symmetry.space_group_name_H-M   'P 1'
#
loop_
_entity.id
_entity.type
_entity.pdbx_description
1 polymer ?
#
loop_
_entity_poly.entity_id
_entity_poly.type
_entity_poly.pdbx_seq_one_letter_code
_entity_poly.pdbx_strand_id
1 'polypeptide(L)'
;MPFFSYKNKMCCYLWKDKKTNGPYIGIVEGNRIHHPQLEKGNRSRMKILRVDPNLDIDIETIGEILRSMIALYKDGTIKTK
;
A
#
# COMPACT_ATOMS: atom_id res chain seq x y z
N MET A 1 9.09 -11.24 2.42
CA MET A 1 8.20 -10.08 2.36
C MET A 1 6.84 -10.54 2.83
N PRO A 2 6.38 -10.18 4.03
CA PRO A 2 5.02 -10.51 4.46
C PRO A 2 4.03 -9.79 3.55
N PHE A 3 3.11 -10.57 2.96
CA PHE A 3 2.12 -10.09 2.01
C PHE A 3 0.72 -10.33 2.57
N PHE A 4 -0.15 -9.34 2.44
CA PHE A 4 -1.52 -9.37 2.91
C PHE A 4 -2.46 -9.43 1.72
N SER A 5 -3.50 -10.25 1.88
CA SER A 5 -4.50 -10.46 0.85
C SER A 5 -5.89 -10.09 1.37
N TYR A 6 -6.71 -9.56 0.48
CA TYR A 6 -8.13 -9.31 0.71
C TYR A 6 -8.93 -10.04 -0.38
N LYS A 7 -9.93 -10.83 0.02
CA LYS A 7 -10.71 -11.70 -0.90
C LYS A 7 -9.82 -12.52 -1.85
N ASN A 8 -8.81 -13.20 -1.31
CA ASN A 8 -7.82 -14.01 -2.04
C ASN A 8 -7.02 -13.25 -3.12
N LYS A 9 -6.93 -11.92 -3.01
CA LYS A 9 -6.10 -11.09 -3.88
C LYS A 9 -5.08 -10.34 -3.04
N MET A 10 -3.81 -10.42 -3.45
CA MET A 10 -2.72 -9.61 -2.90
C MET A 10 -3.07 -8.12 -3.02
N CYS A 11 -3.07 -7.41 -1.89
CA CYS A 11 -3.48 -6.00 -1.83
C CYS A 11 -2.40 -5.08 -1.25
N CYS A 12 -1.67 -5.53 -0.24
CA CYS A 12 -0.54 -4.79 0.32
C CYS A 12 0.54 -5.69 0.94
N TYR A 13 1.72 -5.14 1.18
CA TYR A 13 2.85 -5.86 1.77
C TYR A 13 3.77 -4.93 2.54
N LEU A 14 4.57 -5.47 3.45
CA LEU A 14 5.62 -4.73 4.15
C LEU A 14 6.98 -5.14 3.62
N TRP A 15 7.83 -4.15 3.33
CA TRP A 15 9.18 -4.41 2.87
C TRP A 15 10.14 -3.32 3.30
N LYS A 16 11.41 -3.54 2.96
CA LYS A 16 12.50 -2.61 3.22
C LYS A 16 13.19 -2.27 1.91
N ASP A 17 13.42 -0.98 1.67
CA ASP A 17 14.16 -0.54 0.50
C ASP A 17 15.58 -1.12 0.50
N LYS A 18 16.03 -1.65 -0.63
CA LYS A 18 17.35 -2.30 -0.72
C LYS A 18 18.52 -1.33 -0.61
N LYS A 19 18.31 -0.06 -1.00
CA LYS A 19 19.35 0.98 -1.01
C LYS A 19 19.36 1.73 0.31
N THR A 20 18.20 2.20 0.77
CA THR A 20 18.13 3.05 1.97
C THR A 20 17.90 2.27 3.26
N ASN A 21 17.57 0.98 3.19
CA ASN A 21 17.11 0.18 4.34
C ASN A 21 15.87 0.76 5.06
N GLY A 22 15.17 1.73 4.46
CA GLY A 22 13.95 2.30 5.02
C GLY A 22 12.76 1.34 4.86
N PRO A 23 11.95 1.13 5.91
CA PRO A 23 10.72 0.36 5.81
C PRO A 23 9.66 1.09 4.98
N TYR A 24 8.81 0.33 4.31
CA TYR A 24 7.68 0.87 3.57
C TYR A 24 6.52 -0.13 3.47
N ILE A 25 5.32 0.41 3.28
CA ILE A 25 4.11 -0.35 2.95
C ILE A 25 3.88 -0.22 1.45
N GLY A 26 3.88 -1.34 0.73
CA GLY A 26 3.54 -1.36 -0.68
C GLY A 26 2.06 -1.63 -0.90
N ILE A 27 1.39 -0.80 -1.70
CA ILE A 27 -0.02 -0.97 -2.09
C ILE A 27 -0.08 -1.39 -3.56
N VAL A 28 -0.68 -2.56 -3.82
CA VAL A 28 -0.66 -3.20 -5.14
C VAL A 28 -1.34 -2.34 -6.21
N GLU A 29 -2.52 -1.80 -5.91
CA GLU A 29 -3.31 -0.95 -6.81
C GLU A 29 -3.21 0.53 -6.41
N GLY A 30 -2.08 0.94 -5.83
CA GLY A 30 -1.87 2.32 -5.36
C GLY A 30 -1.99 3.36 -6.49
N ASN A 31 -1.82 2.97 -7.75
CA ASN A 31 -2.05 3.85 -8.90
C ASN A 31 -3.51 4.35 -9.03
N ARG A 32 -4.47 3.64 -8.44
CA ARG A 32 -5.89 4.01 -8.38
C ARG A 32 -6.25 4.80 -7.11
N ILE A 33 -5.27 5.07 -6.24
CA ILE A 33 -5.47 5.80 -4.99
C ILE A 33 -4.78 7.16 -5.11
N HIS A 34 -5.56 8.22 -4.92
CA HIS A 34 -5.07 9.59 -4.83
C HIS A 34 -4.80 9.93 -3.37
N HIS A 35 -3.55 9.76 -2.95
CA HIS A 35 -3.09 10.13 -1.62
C HIS A 35 -1.69 10.76 -1.72
N PRO A 36 -1.42 11.91 -1.07
CA PRO A 36 -0.15 12.64 -1.22
C PRO A 36 1.06 11.86 -0.70
N GLN A 37 0.88 11.03 0.33
CA GLN A 37 1.98 10.22 0.89
C GLN A 37 2.22 8.89 0.17
N LEU A 38 1.44 8.59 -0.89
CA LEU A 38 1.71 7.42 -1.72
C LEU A 38 2.62 7.79 -2.89
N GLU A 39 3.85 7.30 -2.83
CA GLU A 39 4.87 7.52 -3.84
C GLU A 39 4.75 6.48 -4.98
N LYS A 40 4.75 6.96 -6.22
CA LYS A 40 4.81 6.07 -7.40
C LYS A 40 6.27 5.68 -7.65
N GLY A 41 6.55 4.38 -7.58
CA GLY A 41 7.82 3.81 -8.02
C GLY A 41 7.84 3.45 -9.51
N ASN A 42 8.76 2.56 -9.89
CA ASN A 42 8.90 2.11 -11.28
C ASN A 42 7.81 1.11 -11.72
N ARG A 43 7.00 0.60 -10.78
CA ARG A 43 5.93 -0.35 -11.08
C ARG A 43 4.65 0.40 -11.43
N SER A 44 4.02 0.04 -12.54
CA SER A 44 2.86 0.75 -13.11
C SER A 44 1.63 0.79 -12.19
N ARG A 45 1.40 -0.28 -11.42
CA ARG A 45 0.23 -0.42 -10.53
C ARG A 45 0.49 0.03 -9.09
N MET A 46 1.72 -0.13 -8.62
CA MET A 46 2.03 -0.01 -7.20
C MET A 46 2.40 1.42 -6.81
N LYS A 47 2.01 1.80 -5.59
CA LYS A 47 2.60 2.92 -4.86
C LYS A 47 3.09 2.44 -3.50
N ILE A 48 4.04 3.16 -2.92
CA ILE A 48 4.58 2.88 -1.60
C ILE A 48 4.26 4.02 -0.63
N LEU A 49 3.97 3.68 0.61
CA LEU A 49 4.00 4.60 1.75
C LEU A 49 5.31 4.35 2.50
N ARG A 50 6.20 5.34 2.54
CA ARG A 50 7.41 5.24 3.36
C ARG A 50 7.06 5.37 4.84
N VAL A 51 7.78 4.63 5.67
CA VAL A 51 7.64 4.69 7.13
C VAL A 51 8.99 5.10 7.68
N ASP A 52 9.01 6.12 8.54
CA ASP A 52 10.21 6.47 9.29
C ASP A 52 10.36 5.49 10.47
N PRO A 53 11.47 4.73 10.56
CA PRO A 53 11.68 3.78 11.65
C PRO A 53 11.96 4.44 13.01
N ASN A 54 12.22 5.74 13.06
CA ASN A 54 12.55 6.48 14.29
C ASN A 54 11.37 7.26 14.86
N LEU A 55 10.22 7.25 14.18
CA LEU A 55 9.00 7.92 14.61
C LEU A 55 7.92 6.87 14.87
N ASP A 56 6.92 7.26 15.68
CA ASP A 56 5.74 6.44 15.81
C ASP A 56 4.99 6.37 14.48
N ILE A 57 4.30 5.25 14.26
CA ILE A 57 3.63 4.97 13.01
C ILE A 57 2.35 5.82 12.94
N ASP A 58 2.18 6.55 11.83
CA ASP A 58 0.94 7.29 11.56
C ASP A 58 -0.20 6.32 11.19
N ILE A 59 -0.91 5.85 12.20
CA ILE A 59 -2.02 4.90 12.07
C ILE A 59 -3.19 5.52 11.29
N GLU A 60 -3.41 6.83 11.41
CA GLU A 60 -4.52 7.51 10.74
C GLU A 60 -4.33 7.49 9.23
N THR A 61 -3.16 7.94 8.77
CA THR A 61 -2.73 7.88 7.36
C THR A 61 -2.81 6.46 6.80
N ILE A 62 -2.27 5.47 7.54
CA ILE A 62 -2.30 4.07 7.10
C ILE A 62 -3.75 3.60 6.98
N GLY A 63 -4.59 3.93 7.95
CA GLY A 63 -6.02 3.60 7.94
C GLY A 63 -6.74 4.17 6.73
N GLU A 64 -6.49 5.43 6.37
CA GLU A 64 -7.08 6.08 5.18
C GLU A 64 -6.67 5.38 3.88
N ILE A 65 -5.39 5.07 3.72
CA ILE A 65 -4.86 4.38 2.55
C ILE A 65 -5.42 2.96 2.45
N LEU A 66 -5.46 2.20 3.55
CA LEU A 66 -5.98 0.84 3.57
C LEU A 66 -7.49 0.79 3.31
N ARG A 67 -8.26 1.76 3.84
CA ARG A 67 -9.69 1.90 3.52
C ARG A 67 -9.91 2.17 2.03
N SER A 68 -9.15 3.10 1.47
CA SER A 68 -9.19 3.41 0.03
C SER A 68 -8.81 2.20 -0.82
N MET A 69 -7.79 1.45 -0.40
CA MET A 69 -7.39 0.19 -1.04
C MET A 69 -8.52 -0.84 -1.01
N ILE A 70 -9.15 -1.08 0.15
CA ILE A 70 -10.24 -2.06 0.30
C ILE A 70 -11.46 -1.65 -0.52
N ALA A 71 -11.77 -0.35 -0.64
CA ALA A 71 -12.90 0.16 -1.42
C ALA A 71 -12.86 -0.36 -2.87
N LEU A 72 -11.68 -0.38 -3.50
CA LEU A 72 -11.48 -0.89 -4.86
C LEU A 72 -11.89 -2.37 -5.06
N TYR A 73 -11.89 -3.16 -3.99
CA TYR A 73 -12.32 -4.57 -4.01
C TYR A 73 -13.78 -4.75 -3.58
N LYS A 74 -14.38 -3.73 -2.96
CA LYS A 74 -15.79 -3.71 -2.56
C LYS A 74 -16.67 -3.18 -3.69
N ASP A 75 -16.23 -2.14 -4.40
CA ASP A 75 -16.94 -1.51 -5.51
C ASP A 75 -16.83 -2.26 -6.84
N GLY A 76 -15.98 -3.31 -6.90
CA GLY A 76 -15.79 -4.15 -8.08
C GLY A 76 -14.75 -3.63 -9.08
N THR A 77 -14.07 -2.51 -8.79
CA THR A 77 -12.95 -2.02 -9.59
C THR A 77 -11.88 -3.10 -9.78
N ILE A 78 -11.62 -3.87 -8.72
CA ILE A 78 -10.79 -5.08 -8.75
C ILE A 78 -11.71 -6.30 -8.65
N LYS A 79 -11.77 -7.08 -9.72
CA LYS A 79 -12.52 -8.33 -9.75
C LYS A 79 -11.95 -9.33 -8.74
N THR A 80 -12.76 -9.65 -7.74
CA THR A 80 -12.53 -10.74 -6.79
C THR A 80 -13.35 -11.97 -7.20
N LYS A 81 -12.81 -13.17 -6.96
CA LYS A 81 -13.54 -14.41 -7.21
C LYS A 81 -14.67 -14.58 -6.20
#